data_AF-A0A2S7YQR5-F1
#
_entry.id   AF-A0A2S7YQR5-F1
#
_cell.length_a   1.000
_cell.length_b   1.000
_cell.length_c   1.000
_cell.angle_alpha   90.00
_cell.angle_beta   90.00
_cell.angle_gamma   90.00
#
_symmetry.space_group_name_H-M   'P 1'
#
loop_
_entity.id
_entity.type
_entity.pdbx_description
1 polymer ?
#
loop_
_entity_poly.entity_id
_entity_poly.type
_entity_poly.pdbx_seq_one_letter_code
_entity_poly.pdbx_strand_id
1 'polypeptide(L)'
;MAEVVKKQFKSKYYILIWIAVLSLIFMGMVEYGYVTGGRPFGNWKVHLGLVPYVAWLVLTYIATKPKWFIKRYNPKEMFEVHRIVGIVSVILVCAHWYVYFLKALKSFLGFWGGYISLVAMFIALIFAVLYLSPWVGNMAKSVSRKKAIWIHRLNLIAIIAANIHVHGFGRLSKMVPFLPVFDVVTYALVIYYIYWMFKQK
;
A
#
# COMPACT_ATOMS: atom_id res chain seq x y z
N MET A 1 22.31 28.99 -30.04
CA MET A 1 21.82 27.65 -29.65
C MET A 1 21.13 27.79 -28.30
N ALA A 2 19.82 27.52 -28.21
CA ALA A 2 19.12 27.59 -26.94
C ALA A 2 19.59 26.43 -26.04
N GLU A 3 20.18 26.75 -24.90
CA GLU A 3 20.51 25.78 -23.86
C GLU A 3 19.24 25.03 -23.46
N VAL A 4 19.17 23.73 -23.76
CA VAL A 4 18.08 22.88 -23.29
C VAL A 4 18.29 22.71 -21.78
N VAL A 5 17.68 23.59 -21.00
CA VAL A 5 17.67 23.49 -19.54
C VAL A 5 17.08 22.13 -19.16
N LYS A 6 17.93 21.17 -18.81
CA LYS A 6 17.50 19.87 -18.31
C LYS A 6 16.72 20.10 -17.03
N LYS A 7 15.42 19.82 -17.08
CA LYS A 7 14.54 19.91 -15.91
C LYS A 7 15.12 19.07 -14.76
N GLN A 8 15.54 19.74 -13.70
CA GLN A 8 16.07 19.08 -12.51
C GLN A 8 14.92 18.50 -11.68
N PHE A 9 14.88 17.18 -11.58
CA PHE A 9 13.89 16.47 -10.74
C PHE A 9 14.42 16.31 -9.31
N LYS A 10 13.49 16.25 -8.34
CA LYS A 10 13.82 15.86 -6.96
C LYS A 10 14.14 14.36 -6.90
N SER A 11 14.94 13.98 -5.90
CA SER A 11 15.35 12.59 -5.66
C SER A 11 14.16 11.64 -5.50
N LYS A 12 14.26 10.45 -6.11
CA LYS A 12 13.26 9.37 -6.04
C LYS A 12 13.03 8.84 -4.62
N TYR A 13 14.00 9.01 -3.72
CA TYR A 13 13.92 8.52 -2.34
C TYR A 13 12.98 9.35 -1.44
N TYR A 14 12.49 10.49 -1.92
CA TYR A 14 11.45 11.26 -1.19
C TYR A 14 10.19 10.43 -0.93
N ILE A 15 9.85 9.46 -1.79
CA ILE A 15 8.73 8.55 -1.56
C ILE A 15 8.91 7.78 -0.25
N LEU A 16 10.15 7.40 0.11
CA LEU A 16 10.44 6.70 1.36
C LEU A 16 10.19 7.59 2.58
N ILE A 17 10.50 8.88 2.47
CA ILE A 17 10.20 9.87 3.53
C ILE A 17 8.69 9.94 3.75
N TRP A 18 7.90 9.91 2.67
CA TRP A 18 6.44 10.00 2.75
C TRP A 18 5.85 8.76 3.43
N ILE A 19 6.35 7.58 3.05
CA ILE A 19 5.98 6.31 3.70
C ILE A 19 6.38 6.34 5.17
N ALA A 20 7.59 6.80 5.50
CA ALA A 20 8.08 6.84 6.86
C ALA A 20 7.24 7.78 7.75
N VAL A 21 7.01 9.02 7.31
CA VAL A 21 6.20 10.00 8.05
C VAL A 21 4.78 9.48 8.27
N LEU A 22 4.12 8.98 7.21
CA LEU A 22 2.75 8.48 7.34
C LEU A 22 2.70 7.22 8.23
N SER A 23 3.72 6.35 8.14
CA SER A 23 3.82 5.16 9.00
C SER A 23 3.96 5.57 10.46
N LEU A 24 4.84 6.52 10.78
CA LEU A 24 5.04 7.02 12.14
C LEU A 24 3.76 7.62 12.73
N ILE A 25 2.99 8.36 11.93
CA ILE A 25 1.67 8.90 12.35
C ILE A 25 0.73 7.75 12.74
N PHE A 26 0.55 6.77 11.86
CA PHE A 26 -0.32 5.62 12.16
C PHE A 26 0.19 4.76 13.32
N MET A 27 1.50 4.52 13.39
CA MET A 27 2.12 3.78 14.48
C MET A 27 1.89 4.50 15.81
N GLY A 28 2.07 5.83 15.84
CA GLY A 28 1.80 6.66 17.02
C GLY A 28 0.35 6.55 17.48
N MET A 29 -0.63 6.61 16.56
CA MET A 29 -2.05 6.46 16.91
C MET A 29 -2.38 5.04 17.43
N VAL A 30 -1.77 4.00 16.86
CA VAL A 30 -1.96 2.61 17.32
C VAL A 30 -1.33 2.41 18.70
N GLU A 31 -0.10 2.85 18.92
CA GLU A 31 0.58 2.74 20.21
C GLU A 31 -0.14 3.56 21.29
N TYR A 32 -0.63 4.76 20.96
CA TYR A 32 -1.50 5.53 21.84
C TYR A 32 -2.75 4.74 22.25
N GLY A 33 -3.42 4.11 21.28
CA GLY A 33 -4.58 3.24 21.55
C GLY A 33 -4.25 2.01 22.39
N TYR A 34 -3.04 1.45 22.27
CA TYR A 34 -2.59 0.35 23.11
C TYR A 34 -2.30 0.80 24.55
N VAL A 35 -1.55 1.89 24.71
CA VAL A 35 -1.17 2.42 26.03
C VAL A 35 -2.41 2.85 26.82
N THR A 36 -3.33 3.57 26.19
CA THR A 36 -4.62 3.96 26.81
C THR A 36 -5.50 2.75 27.14
N GLY A 37 -5.37 1.65 26.37
CA GLY A 37 -6.00 0.37 26.64
C GLY A 37 -5.27 -0.53 27.63
N GLY A 38 -4.28 -0.02 28.37
CA GLY A 38 -3.56 -0.75 29.42
C GLY A 38 -2.48 -1.72 28.92
N ARG A 39 -2.00 -1.58 27.68
CA ARG A 39 -0.89 -2.39 27.14
C ARG A 39 0.42 -1.60 27.19
N PRO A 40 1.57 -2.28 27.34
CA PRO A 40 2.87 -1.61 27.23
C PRO A 40 3.07 -1.06 25.81
N PHE A 41 3.84 0.01 25.71
CA PHE A 41 4.33 0.54 24.45
C PHE A 41 5.23 -0.49 23.72
N GLY A 42 5.26 -0.45 22.39
CA GLY A 42 6.16 -1.25 21.58
C GLY A 42 5.53 -2.53 21.04
N ASN A 43 4.27 -2.46 20.61
CA ASN A 43 3.49 -3.57 20.07
C ASN A 43 3.91 -3.91 18.62
N TRP A 44 5.21 -4.11 18.39
CA TRP A 44 5.87 -4.17 17.07
C TRP A 44 5.22 -5.12 16.05
N LYS A 45 4.59 -6.21 16.51
CA LYS A 45 3.93 -7.19 15.63
C LYS A 45 2.83 -6.53 14.79
N VAL A 46 2.09 -5.57 15.34
CA VAL A 46 1.03 -4.86 14.61
C VAL A 46 1.61 -4.01 13.47
N HIS A 47 2.82 -3.47 13.67
CA HIS A 47 3.49 -2.60 12.71
C HIS A 47 3.94 -3.35 11.46
N LEU A 48 4.15 -4.67 11.57
CA LEU A 48 4.41 -5.52 10.41
C LEU A 48 3.25 -5.55 9.41
N GLY A 49 2.01 -5.31 9.84
CA GLY A 49 0.86 -5.16 8.95
C GLY A 49 0.60 -3.70 8.58
N LEU A 50 0.84 -2.78 9.51
CA LEU A 50 0.53 -1.36 9.33
C LEU A 50 1.50 -0.64 8.37
N VAL A 51 2.81 -0.86 8.50
CA VAL A 51 3.82 -0.23 7.64
C VAL A 51 3.64 -0.61 6.16
N PRO A 52 3.49 -1.89 5.78
CA PRO A 52 3.23 -2.23 4.38
C PRO A 52 1.89 -1.70 3.88
N TYR A 53 0.87 -1.64 4.74
CA TYR A 53 -0.41 -1.02 4.39
C TYR A 53 -0.23 0.46 4.00
N VAL A 54 0.47 1.22 4.84
CA VAL A 54 0.79 2.63 4.56
C VAL A 54 1.61 2.78 3.29
N ALA A 55 2.60 1.90 3.09
CA ALA A 55 3.37 1.89 1.85
C ALA A 55 2.46 1.70 0.63
N TRP A 56 1.50 0.77 0.67
CA TRP A 56 0.54 0.59 -0.42
C TRP A 56 -0.35 1.81 -0.66
N LEU A 57 -0.78 2.51 0.37
CA LEU A 57 -1.55 3.75 0.21
C LEU A 57 -0.74 4.79 -0.58
N VAL A 58 0.50 5.04 -0.17
CA VAL A 58 1.40 5.99 -0.85
C VAL A 58 1.68 5.54 -2.28
N LEU A 59 2.04 4.25 -2.47
CA LEU A 59 2.36 3.68 -3.78
C LEU A 59 1.17 3.71 -4.75
N THR A 60 -0.04 3.49 -4.25
CA THR A 60 -1.28 3.55 -5.05
C THR A 60 -1.61 5.00 -5.43
N TYR A 61 -1.41 5.95 -4.51
CA TYR A 61 -1.60 7.37 -4.80
C TYR A 61 -0.64 7.86 -5.89
N ILE A 62 0.66 7.59 -5.76
CA ILE A 62 1.65 8.03 -6.76
C ILE A 62 1.44 7.37 -8.13
N ALA A 63 0.88 6.15 -8.16
CA ALA A 63 0.55 5.45 -9.41
C ALA A 63 -0.50 6.20 -10.25
N THR A 64 -1.32 7.07 -9.64
CA THR A 64 -2.23 7.98 -10.36
C THR A 64 -1.51 9.12 -11.09
N LYS A 65 -0.20 9.28 -10.90
CA LYS A 65 0.63 10.33 -11.52
C LYS A 65 0.04 11.74 -11.36
N PRO A 66 -0.23 12.20 -10.12
CA PRO A 66 -0.86 13.51 -9.93
C PRO A 66 0.02 14.62 -10.53
N LYS A 67 -0.61 15.64 -11.15
CA LYS A 67 0.09 16.67 -11.94
C LYS A 67 1.22 17.35 -11.16
N TRP A 68 0.98 17.67 -9.89
CA TRP A 68 1.99 18.32 -9.05
C TRP A 68 3.21 17.40 -8.79
N PHE A 69 3.01 16.08 -8.77
CA PHE A 69 4.06 15.10 -8.51
C PHE A 69 4.94 14.91 -9.74
N ILE A 70 4.35 14.63 -10.91
CA ILE A 70 5.11 14.47 -12.17
C ILE A 70 5.78 15.77 -12.63
N LYS A 71 5.36 16.93 -12.09
CA LYS A 71 6.07 18.19 -12.27
C LYS A 71 7.40 18.24 -11.52
N ARG A 72 7.53 17.52 -10.39
CA ARG A 72 8.69 17.59 -9.46
C ARG A 72 9.55 16.33 -9.45
N TYR A 73 9.01 15.18 -9.82
CA TYR A 73 9.66 13.87 -9.76
C TYR A 73 9.65 13.17 -11.12
N ASN A 74 10.70 12.40 -11.39
CA ASN A 74 10.81 11.59 -12.60
C ASN A 74 9.92 10.33 -12.49
N PRO A 75 8.92 10.14 -13.39
CA PRO A 75 8.05 8.98 -13.34
C PRO A 75 8.79 7.64 -13.49
N LYS A 76 9.85 7.57 -14.30
CA LYS A 76 10.60 6.32 -14.54
C LYS A 76 11.22 5.83 -13.24
N GLU A 77 11.95 6.71 -12.57
CA GLU A 77 12.60 6.43 -11.28
C GLU A 77 11.59 6.17 -10.15
N MET A 78 10.43 6.84 -10.17
CA MET A 78 9.36 6.57 -9.21
C MET A 78 8.86 5.12 -9.30
N PHE A 79 8.67 4.59 -10.52
CA PHE A 79 8.24 3.21 -10.69
C PHE A 79 9.33 2.18 -10.33
N GLU A 80 10.60 2.56 -10.31
CA GLU A 80 11.66 1.71 -9.74
C GLU A 80 11.47 1.55 -8.23
N VAL A 81 11.28 2.67 -7.51
CA VAL A 81 11.02 2.65 -6.06
C VAL A 81 9.72 1.91 -5.76
N HIS A 82 8.64 2.18 -6.51
CA HIS A 82 7.35 1.49 -6.37
C HIS A 82 7.50 -0.03 -6.42
N ARG A 83 8.29 -0.55 -7.38
CA ARG A 83 8.47 -1.99 -7.54
C ARG A 83 9.20 -2.61 -6.36
N ILE A 84 10.31 -2.01 -5.92
CA ILE A 84 11.11 -2.51 -4.79
C ILE A 84 10.29 -2.46 -3.50
N VAL A 85 9.67 -1.31 -3.22
CA VAL A 85 8.83 -1.12 -2.03
C VAL A 85 7.63 -2.06 -2.04
N GLY A 86 7.02 -2.31 -3.21
CA GLY A 86 5.93 -3.29 -3.35
C GLY A 86 6.33 -4.68 -2.90
N ILE A 87 7.51 -5.17 -3.33
CA ILE A 87 8.05 -6.48 -2.93
C ILE A 87 8.36 -6.52 -1.43
N VAL A 88 9.07 -5.51 -0.92
CA VAL A 88 9.40 -5.41 0.51
C VAL A 88 8.14 -5.41 1.36
N SER A 89 7.09 -4.70 0.91
CA SER A 89 5.81 -4.65 1.62
C SER A 89 5.15 -6.03 1.68
N VAL A 90 5.18 -6.82 0.60
CA VAL A 90 4.67 -8.19 0.61
C VAL A 90 5.44 -9.08 1.57
N ILE A 91 6.78 -8.97 1.62
CA ILE A 91 7.61 -9.72 2.58
C ILE A 91 7.20 -9.39 4.02
N LEU A 92 6.97 -8.11 4.33
CA LEU A 92 6.50 -7.70 5.66
C LEU A 92 5.09 -8.23 5.97
N VAL A 93 4.19 -8.28 4.99
CA VAL A 93 2.85 -8.90 5.16
C VAL A 93 2.97 -10.41 5.41
N CYS A 94 3.89 -11.10 4.73
CA CYS A 94 4.16 -12.52 5.02
C CYS A 94 4.67 -12.70 6.46
N ALA A 95 5.57 -11.83 6.92
CA ALA A 95 6.04 -11.85 8.31
C ALA A 95 4.90 -11.55 9.30
N HIS A 96 4.04 -10.57 8.99
CA HIS A 96 2.83 -10.26 9.76
C HIS A 96 1.92 -11.49 9.88
N TRP A 97 1.66 -12.16 8.76
CA TRP A 97 0.85 -13.37 8.73
C TRP A 97 1.48 -14.50 9.55
N TYR A 98 2.80 -14.68 9.46
CA TYR A 98 3.54 -15.67 10.25
C TYR A 98 3.43 -15.41 11.76
N VAL A 99 3.64 -14.17 12.23
CA VAL A 99 3.59 -13.85 13.67
C VAL A 99 2.17 -13.87 14.27
N TYR A 100 1.14 -13.71 13.43
CA TYR A 100 -0.28 -13.77 13.81
C TYR A 100 -0.99 -15.03 13.31
N PHE A 101 -0.25 -16.05 12.88
CA PHE A 101 -0.79 -17.24 12.24
C PHE A 101 -1.99 -17.81 13.01
N LEU A 102 -3.10 -18.02 12.31
CA LEU A 102 -4.40 -18.51 12.81
C LEU A 102 -5.10 -17.67 13.88
N LYS A 103 -4.50 -16.61 14.43
CA LYS A 103 -5.15 -15.76 15.45
C LYS A 103 -6.39 -15.04 14.92
N ALA A 104 -6.41 -14.74 13.62
CA ALA A 104 -7.53 -14.08 12.97
C ALA A 104 -8.76 -14.99 12.77
N LEU A 105 -8.63 -16.32 12.87
CA LEU A 105 -9.76 -17.27 12.66
C LEU A 105 -10.94 -17.02 13.60
N LYS A 106 -10.67 -16.43 14.77
CA LYS A 106 -11.70 -16.09 15.76
C LYS A 106 -12.57 -14.90 15.36
N SER A 107 -12.21 -14.19 14.29
CA SER A 107 -12.94 -13.02 13.80
C SER A 107 -13.28 -13.23 12.33
N PHE A 108 -14.57 -13.20 11.98
CA PHE A 108 -15.01 -13.36 10.60
C PHE A 108 -14.40 -12.30 9.67
N LEU A 109 -14.53 -11.01 10.02
CA LEU A 109 -13.94 -9.91 9.24
C LEU A 109 -12.41 -9.93 9.28
N GLY A 110 -11.83 -10.28 10.43
CA GLY A 110 -10.38 -10.41 10.57
C GLY A 110 -9.83 -11.51 9.66
N PHE A 111 -10.44 -12.68 9.63
CA PHE A 111 -9.97 -13.77 8.78
C PHE A 111 -10.20 -13.48 7.30
N TRP A 112 -11.46 -13.24 6.90
CA TRP A 112 -11.80 -13.11 5.48
C TRP A 112 -11.26 -11.83 4.85
N GLY A 113 -11.27 -10.70 5.57
CA GLY A 113 -10.63 -9.47 5.12
C GLY A 113 -9.13 -9.65 4.90
N GLY A 114 -8.46 -10.34 5.83
CA GLY A 114 -7.03 -10.65 5.72
C GLY A 114 -6.74 -11.60 4.57
N TYR A 115 -7.54 -12.66 4.41
CA TYR A 115 -7.38 -13.66 3.36
C TYR A 115 -7.59 -13.06 1.96
N ILE A 116 -8.68 -12.31 1.75
CA ILE A 116 -8.97 -11.63 0.48
C ILE A 116 -7.84 -10.64 0.15
N SER A 117 -7.39 -9.87 1.15
CA SER A 117 -6.27 -8.94 0.96
C SER A 117 -5.01 -9.65 0.51
N LEU A 118 -4.65 -10.75 1.17
CA LEU A 118 -3.46 -11.53 0.88
C LEU A 118 -3.49 -12.06 -0.56
N VAL A 119 -4.59 -12.71 -0.95
CA VAL A 119 -4.76 -13.28 -2.29
C VAL A 119 -4.72 -12.18 -3.36
N ALA A 120 -5.45 -11.09 -3.19
CA ALA A 120 -5.48 -9.99 -4.15
C ALA A 120 -4.10 -9.33 -4.31
N MET A 121 -3.38 -9.13 -3.21
CA MET A 121 -2.00 -8.62 -3.22
C MET A 121 -1.04 -9.55 -3.96
N PHE A 122 -1.09 -10.86 -3.71
CA PHE A 122 -0.20 -11.81 -4.41
C PHE A 122 -0.46 -11.84 -5.91
N ILE A 123 -1.73 -11.85 -6.34
CA ILE A 123 -2.07 -11.76 -7.76
C ILE A 123 -1.52 -10.46 -8.34
N ALA A 124 -1.73 -9.33 -7.67
CA ALA A 124 -1.22 -8.03 -8.11
C ALA A 124 0.32 -8.01 -8.21
N LEU A 125 1.03 -8.61 -7.25
CA LEU A 125 2.49 -8.71 -7.24
C LEU A 125 3.01 -9.58 -8.38
N ILE A 126 2.44 -10.77 -8.57
CA ILE A 126 2.81 -11.68 -9.66
C ILE A 126 2.67 -10.94 -11.00
N PHE A 127 1.55 -10.24 -11.21
CA PHE A 127 1.36 -9.49 -12.44
C PHE A 127 2.32 -8.31 -12.58
N ALA A 128 2.66 -7.63 -11.48
CA ALA A 128 3.65 -6.56 -11.48
C ALA A 128 5.04 -7.05 -11.88
N VAL A 129 5.50 -8.16 -11.30
CA VAL A 129 6.84 -8.70 -11.50
C VAL A 129 6.98 -9.35 -12.88
N LEU A 130 6.03 -10.20 -13.27
CA LEU A 130 6.14 -10.98 -14.50
C LEU A 130 5.81 -10.17 -15.77
N TYR A 131 4.87 -9.21 -15.69
CA TYR A 131 4.32 -8.55 -16.89
C TYR A 131 4.53 -7.02 -16.94
N LEU A 132 4.81 -6.36 -15.80
CA LEU A 132 4.97 -4.90 -15.75
C LEU A 132 6.38 -4.45 -15.39
N SER A 133 7.25 -5.38 -14.99
CA SER A 133 8.66 -5.14 -14.71
C SER A 133 9.54 -5.47 -15.91
N PRO A 134 10.62 -4.71 -16.16
CA PRO A 134 11.64 -5.10 -17.12
C PRO A 134 12.50 -6.29 -16.66
N TRP A 135 12.38 -6.74 -15.40
CA TRP A 135 13.26 -7.76 -14.83
C TRP A 135 13.07 -9.17 -15.40
N VAL A 136 11.88 -9.50 -15.91
CA VAL A 136 11.52 -10.89 -16.27
C VAL A 136 11.42 -11.11 -17.80
N GLY A 137 11.96 -10.18 -18.59
CA GLY A 137 12.20 -10.39 -20.03
C GLY A 137 10.98 -10.92 -20.82
N ASN A 138 11.18 -12.00 -21.59
CA ASN A 138 10.24 -12.52 -22.59
C ASN A 138 8.92 -13.08 -22.05
N MET A 139 8.78 -13.36 -20.75
CA MET A 139 7.50 -13.81 -20.15
C MET A 139 6.39 -12.75 -20.27
N ALA A 140 6.75 -11.46 -20.41
CA ALA A 140 5.81 -10.35 -20.50
C ALA A 140 4.92 -10.37 -21.77
N LYS A 141 5.14 -11.29 -22.72
CA LYS A 141 4.45 -11.32 -24.01
C LYS A 141 3.14 -12.12 -24.04
N SER A 142 2.87 -13.00 -23.06
CA SER A 142 1.63 -13.81 -23.05
C SER A 142 0.38 -13.05 -22.62
N VAL A 143 0.53 -11.90 -21.95
CA VAL A 143 -0.58 -11.03 -21.53
C VAL A 143 -0.32 -9.59 -21.97
N SER A 144 -1.28 -8.97 -22.65
CA SER A 144 -1.16 -7.56 -23.05
C SER A 144 -0.94 -6.65 -21.83
N ARG A 145 -0.11 -5.62 -21.97
CA ARG A 145 0.17 -4.65 -20.90
C ARG A 145 -1.09 -4.03 -20.30
N LYS A 146 -2.13 -3.74 -21.11
CA LYS A 146 -3.41 -3.20 -20.65
C LYS A 146 -4.14 -4.15 -19.70
N LYS A 147 -4.19 -5.45 -20.04
CA LYS A 147 -4.76 -6.49 -19.18
C LYS A 147 -3.95 -6.66 -17.89
N ALA A 148 -2.63 -6.69 -17.98
CA ALA A 148 -1.76 -6.80 -16.81
C ALA A 148 -1.92 -5.62 -15.84
N ILE A 149 -2.03 -4.38 -16.35
CA ILE A 149 -2.33 -3.20 -15.53
C ILE A 149 -3.70 -3.34 -14.86
N TRP A 150 -4.72 -3.83 -15.57
CA TRP A 150 -6.05 -4.00 -15.00
C TRP A 150 -6.07 -5.03 -13.87
N ILE A 151 -5.39 -6.18 -14.05
CA ILE A 151 -5.26 -7.20 -13.00
C ILE A 151 -4.44 -6.68 -11.82
N HIS A 152 -3.38 -5.90 -12.08
CA HIS A 152 -2.60 -5.27 -11.00
C HIS A 152 -3.44 -4.32 -10.13
N ARG A 153 -4.54 -3.76 -10.65
CA ARG A 153 -5.49 -2.93 -9.87
C ARG A 153 -6.28 -3.72 -8.83
N LEU A 154 -6.20 -5.06 -8.81
CA LEU A 154 -6.67 -5.86 -7.67
C LEU A 154 -6.02 -5.42 -6.34
N ASN A 155 -4.90 -4.68 -6.39
CA ASN A 155 -4.34 -4.01 -5.21
C ASN A 155 -5.33 -3.06 -4.52
N LEU A 156 -6.31 -2.47 -5.22
CA LEU A 156 -7.39 -1.70 -4.58
C LEU A 156 -8.29 -2.59 -3.73
N ILE A 157 -8.62 -3.78 -4.23
CA ILE A 157 -9.37 -4.77 -3.45
C ILE A 157 -8.55 -5.19 -2.23
N ALA A 158 -7.24 -5.37 -2.39
CA ALA A 158 -6.36 -5.68 -1.27
C ALA A 158 -6.41 -4.58 -0.19
N ILE A 159 -6.32 -3.31 -0.58
CA ILE A 159 -6.38 -2.16 0.35
C ILE A 159 -7.73 -2.10 1.10
N ILE A 160 -8.85 -2.32 0.41
CA ILE A 160 -10.18 -2.33 1.03
C ILE A 160 -10.32 -3.53 1.97
N ALA A 161 -9.91 -4.72 1.54
CA ALA A 161 -10.00 -5.94 2.34
C ALA A 161 -9.09 -5.87 3.59
N ALA A 162 -7.90 -5.30 3.47
CA ALA A 162 -7.02 -5.02 4.61
C ALA A 162 -7.61 -3.96 5.55
N ASN A 163 -8.40 -3.00 5.05
CA ASN A 163 -9.13 -2.10 5.95
C ASN A 163 -10.17 -2.87 6.77
N ILE A 164 -11.03 -3.65 6.10
CA ILE A 164 -12.05 -4.51 6.74
C ILE A 164 -11.42 -5.50 7.73
N HIS A 165 -10.24 -6.04 7.41
CA HIS A 165 -9.46 -6.90 8.31
C HIS A 165 -9.22 -6.25 9.67
N VAL A 166 -8.85 -4.96 9.69
CA VAL A 166 -8.59 -4.22 10.94
C VAL A 166 -9.86 -4.04 11.78
N HIS A 167 -11.01 -3.79 11.13
CA HIS A 167 -12.32 -3.71 11.79
C HIS A 167 -12.71 -5.00 12.51
N GLY A 168 -12.23 -6.15 12.03
CA GLY A 168 -12.45 -7.44 12.67
C GLY A 168 -11.84 -7.60 14.05
N PHE A 169 -10.91 -6.73 14.47
CA PHE A 169 -10.28 -6.84 15.77
C PHE A 169 -10.91 -5.86 16.76
N GLY A 170 -11.65 -6.39 17.74
CA GLY A 170 -12.40 -5.59 18.72
C GLY A 170 -11.59 -4.54 19.50
N ARG A 171 -10.27 -4.72 19.62
CA ARG A 171 -9.38 -3.71 20.21
C ARG A 171 -9.05 -2.59 19.23
N LEU A 172 -8.63 -2.93 18.02
CA LEU A 172 -8.24 -1.95 17.00
C LEU A 172 -9.44 -1.14 16.52
N SER A 173 -10.60 -1.78 16.36
CA SER A 173 -11.87 -1.15 15.95
C SER A 173 -12.44 -0.15 16.97
N LYS A 174 -11.83 -0.01 18.14
CA LYS A 174 -12.23 0.98 19.16
C LYS A 174 -11.16 2.04 19.40
N MET A 175 -10.01 1.97 18.73
CA MET A 175 -8.91 2.91 18.94
C MET A 175 -9.22 4.25 18.26
N VAL A 176 -9.32 5.31 19.07
CA VAL A 176 -9.45 6.69 18.63
C VAL A 176 -8.15 7.44 18.96
N PRO A 177 -7.53 8.16 18.01
CA PRO A 177 -8.05 8.51 16.68
C PRO A 177 -7.71 7.51 15.55
N PHE A 178 -7.05 6.38 15.85
CA PHE A 178 -6.51 5.48 14.83
C PHE A 178 -7.53 5.04 13.77
N LEU A 179 -8.64 4.40 14.17
CA LEU A 179 -9.55 3.77 13.21
C LEU A 179 -10.25 4.80 12.31
N PRO A 180 -10.81 5.92 12.82
CA PRO A 180 -11.41 6.93 11.95
C PRO A 180 -10.42 7.51 10.93
N VAL A 181 -9.18 7.80 11.35
CA VAL A 181 -8.15 8.33 10.43
C VAL A 181 -7.75 7.27 9.40
N PHE A 182 -7.63 6.02 9.82
CA PHE A 182 -7.34 4.89 8.95
C PHE A 182 -8.41 4.71 7.87
N ASP A 183 -9.69 4.78 8.23
CA ASP A 183 -10.80 4.68 7.28
C ASP A 183 -10.83 5.87 6.32
N VAL A 184 -10.76 7.10 6.84
CA VAL A 184 -10.84 8.31 6.00
C VAL A 184 -9.72 8.33 4.98
N VAL A 185 -8.47 8.06 5.37
CA VAL A 185 -7.33 8.05 4.45
C VAL A 185 -7.50 6.96 3.39
N THR A 186 -7.94 5.77 3.79
CA THR A 186 -8.14 4.65 2.87
C THR A 186 -9.24 4.91 1.87
N TYR A 187 -10.43 5.27 2.33
CA TYR A 187 -11.57 5.48 1.44
C TYR A 187 -11.38 6.72 0.56
N ALA A 188 -10.79 7.80 1.08
CA ALA A 188 -10.44 8.96 0.27
C ALA A 188 -9.48 8.58 -0.88
N LEU A 189 -8.46 7.76 -0.61
CA LEU A 189 -7.55 7.27 -1.64
C LEU A 189 -8.27 6.39 -2.67
N VAL A 190 -9.08 5.43 -2.22
CA VAL A 190 -9.81 4.50 -3.10
C VAL A 190 -10.75 5.28 -4.03
N ILE A 191 -11.56 6.20 -3.46
CA ILE A 191 -12.46 7.05 -4.22
C ILE A 191 -11.68 7.90 -5.23
N TYR A 192 -10.59 8.53 -4.80
CA TYR A 192 -9.73 9.33 -5.68
C TYR A 192 -9.14 8.48 -6.83
N TYR A 193 -8.68 7.27 -6.55
CA TYR A 193 -8.13 6.37 -7.58
C TYR A 193 -9.20 5.95 -8.59
N ILE A 194 -10.40 5.61 -8.11
CA ILE A 194 -11.53 5.24 -8.98
C ILE A 194 -11.95 6.42 -9.86
N TYR A 195 -12.07 7.63 -9.28
CA TYR A 195 -12.33 8.85 -10.06
C TYR A 195 -11.25 9.07 -11.13
N TRP A 196 -9.98 8.91 -10.77
CA TRP A 196 -8.87 9.00 -11.71
C TRP A 196 -8.98 7.97 -12.84
N MET A 197 -9.40 6.73 -12.55
CA MET A 197 -9.58 5.69 -13.58
C MET A 197 -10.63 6.07 -14.62
N PHE A 198 -11.73 6.69 -14.21
CA PHE A 198 -12.78 7.12 -15.14
C PHE A 198 -12.35 8.33 -15.97
N LYS A 199 -11.58 9.25 -15.41
CA LYS A 199 -11.07 10.44 -16.12
C LYS A 199 -10.01 10.14 -17.19
N GLN A 200 -9.35 9.00 -17.11
CA GLN A 200 -8.33 8.58 -18.09
C GLN A 200 -8.93 7.91 -19.34
N LYS A 201 -10.24 7.69 -19.37
CA LYS A 201 -10.98 7.28 -20.58
C LYS A 201 -11.38 8.51 -21.36
#